data_AF-A0A9X1UNL8-F1
#
_entry.id   AF-A0A9X1UNL8-F1
#
_cell.length_a   1.000
_cell.length_b   1.000
_cell.length_c   1.000
_cell.angle_alpha   90.00
_cell.angle_beta   90.00
_cell.angle_gamma   90.00
#
_symmetry.space_group_name_H-M   'P 1'
#
loop_
_entity.id
_entity.type
_entity.pdbx_description
1 polymer ?
#
loop_
_entity_poly.entity_id
_entity_poly.type
_entity_poly.pdbx_seq_one_letter_code
_entity_poly.pdbx_strand_id
1 'polypeptide(L)'
;MISEIIGNSRFEAFLESIDSDLAARAKSKGCTHCGGTLHSATYPRKPRGLSDCVDPPNRRRSFCCETCRRRTTPASVRFMGRRVYTATIVVLVSAMDEGVTNRRIDIDELRGTLGVHRRTLQRWRRWWRTVFTATPFWSVARADLMPPPDTTALPASLLERFVGPEASMRLAQCLRFLAPLYGPHGDRAC
;
A
#
# COMPACT_ATOMS: atom_id res chain seq x y z
N MET A 1 17.99 -1.72 6.35
CA MET A 1 16.99 -1.39 5.30
C MET A 1 15.54 -1.60 5.75
N ILE A 2 15.08 -2.83 6.04
CA ILE A 2 13.65 -3.05 6.40
C ILE A 2 13.32 -2.52 7.79
N SER A 3 14.13 -2.87 8.79
CA SER A 3 14.04 -2.33 10.16
C SER A 3 14.11 -0.79 10.19
N GLU A 4 15.01 -0.20 9.39
CA GLU A 4 15.17 1.25 9.23
C GLU A 4 13.92 1.94 8.67
N ILE A 5 13.12 1.27 7.84
CA ILE A 5 11.90 1.87 7.29
C ILE A 5 10.72 1.65 8.26
N ILE A 6 10.59 0.43 8.78
CA ILE A 6 9.46 0.04 9.64
C ILE A 6 9.47 0.74 11.00
N GLY A 7 10.66 1.00 11.56
CA GLY A 7 10.83 1.70 12.83
C GLY A 7 10.94 3.22 12.70
N ASN A 8 10.74 3.78 11.50
CA ASN A 8 10.97 5.20 11.25
C ASN A 8 9.68 6.00 11.33
N SER A 9 9.48 6.67 12.46
CA SER A 9 8.34 7.54 12.72
C SER A 9 8.22 8.70 11.73
N ARG A 10 9.34 9.25 11.22
CA ARG A 10 9.31 10.30 10.20
C ARG A 10 8.76 9.79 8.88
N PHE A 11 9.10 8.55 8.51
CA PHE A 11 8.57 7.92 7.31
C PHE A 11 7.07 7.64 7.43
N GLU A 12 6.61 7.10 8.56
CA GLU A 12 5.18 6.88 8.78
C GLU A 12 4.38 8.19 8.86
N ALA A 13 4.94 9.25 9.48
CA ALA A 13 4.35 10.59 9.46
C ALA A 13 4.27 11.17 8.03
N PHE A 14 5.26 10.91 7.18
CA PHE A 14 5.22 11.28 5.77
C PHE A 14 4.15 10.51 5.00
N LEU A 15 3.97 9.21 5.24
CA LEU A 15 2.87 8.45 4.63
C LEU A 15 1.50 8.95 5.10
N GLU A 16 1.39 9.39 6.36
CA GLU A 16 0.19 10.03 6.88
C GLU A 16 -0.12 11.37 6.21
N SER A 17 0.88 12.20 5.91
CA SER A 17 0.65 13.48 5.22
C SER A 17 0.09 13.24 3.81
N ILE A 18 0.62 12.23 3.09
CA ILE A 18 0.09 11.82 1.78
C ILE A 18 -1.38 11.38 1.88
N ASP A 19 -1.72 10.51 2.83
CA ASP A 19 -3.10 10.09 3.06
C ASP A 19 -4.02 11.27 3.44
N SER A 20 -3.48 12.26 4.16
CA SER A 20 -4.20 13.46 4.54
C SER A 20 -4.54 14.31 3.32
N ASP A 21 -3.59 14.50 2.41
CA ASP A 21 -3.78 15.23 1.16
C ASP A 21 -4.77 14.50 0.24
N LEU A 22 -4.65 13.18 0.09
CA LEU A 22 -5.59 12.37 -0.69
C LEU A 22 -7.02 12.49 -0.14
N ALA A 23 -7.17 12.48 1.19
CA ALA A 23 -8.46 12.64 1.83
C ALA A 23 -9.02 14.06 1.67
N ALA A 24 -8.20 15.10 1.79
CA ALA A 24 -8.61 16.48 1.57
C ALA A 24 -9.09 16.70 0.12
N ARG A 25 -8.34 16.19 -0.87
CA ARG A 25 -8.71 16.24 -2.29
C ARG A 25 -9.99 15.45 -2.59
N ALA A 26 -10.21 14.32 -1.94
CA ALA A 26 -11.45 13.57 -2.11
C ALA A 26 -12.64 14.33 -1.51
N LYS A 27 -12.46 14.92 -0.32
CA LYS A 27 -13.51 15.72 0.35
C LYS A 27 -13.91 16.95 -0.48
N SER A 28 -12.95 17.65 -1.08
CA SER A 28 -13.21 18.86 -1.88
C SER A 28 -13.96 18.59 -3.18
N LYS A 29 -13.88 17.37 -3.73
CA LYS A 29 -14.61 16.96 -4.94
C LYS A 29 -16.09 16.63 -4.69
N GLY A 30 -16.49 16.45 -3.43
CA GLY A 30 -17.85 16.01 -3.09
C GLY A 30 -18.12 14.55 -3.47
N CYS A 31 -19.37 14.10 -3.27
CA CYS A 31 -19.78 12.74 -3.56
C CYS A 31 -19.71 12.45 -5.07
N THR A 32 -19.00 11.39 -5.47
CA THR A 32 -18.88 10.96 -6.88
C THR A 32 -20.19 10.53 -7.53
N HIS A 33 -21.26 10.35 -6.74
CA HIS A 33 -22.56 9.91 -7.23
C HIS A 33 -23.60 11.01 -7.35
N CYS A 34 -23.64 11.96 -6.41
CA CYS A 34 -24.65 13.01 -6.38
C CYS A 34 -24.09 14.43 -6.18
N GLY A 35 -22.77 14.59 -6.12
CA GLY A 35 -22.11 15.88 -5.87
C GLY A 35 -22.22 16.42 -4.44
N GLY A 36 -23.04 15.81 -3.58
CA GLY A 36 -23.30 16.30 -2.23
C GLY A 36 -22.08 16.33 -1.30
N THR A 37 -22.16 17.15 -0.26
CA THR A 37 -21.11 17.37 0.75
C THR A 37 -20.69 16.06 1.43
N LEU A 38 -19.39 15.93 1.68
CA LEU A 38 -18.77 14.78 2.34
C LEU A 38 -18.41 15.09 3.80
N HIS A 39 -19.00 14.36 4.73
CA HIS A 39 -18.67 14.42 6.17
C HIS A 39 -17.70 13.30 6.56
N SER A 40 -16.83 13.58 7.54
CA SER A 40 -15.88 12.60 8.05
C SER A 40 -16.60 11.35 8.57
N ALA A 41 -16.20 10.18 8.08
CA ALA A 41 -16.68 8.87 8.48
C ALA A 41 -15.50 7.90 8.66
N THR A 42 -14.40 8.42 9.22
CA THR A 42 -13.17 7.68 9.50
C THR A 42 -13.44 6.50 10.43
N TYR A 43 -12.93 5.30 10.08
CA TYR A 43 -13.19 4.06 10.83
C TYR A 43 -11.89 3.40 11.32
N PRO A 44 -11.94 2.64 12.43
CA PRO A 44 -10.74 2.05 13.01
C PRO A 44 -10.15 0.95 12.12
N ARG A 45 -8.83 0.79 12.20
CA ARG A 45 -8.04 -0.31 11.62
C ARG A 45 -7.01 -0.77 12.65
N LYS A 46 -6.55 -2.01 12.52
CA LYS A 46 -5.45 -2.57 13.30
C LYS A 46 -4.43 -3.20 12.35
N PRO A 47 -3.70 -2.38 11.57
CA PRO A 47 -2.70 -2.90 10.66
C PRO A 47 -1.52 -3.49 11.44
N ARG A 48 -0.94 -4.55 10.90
CA ARG A 48 0.21 -5.30 11.41
C ARG A 48 1.46 -4.94 10.61
N GLY A 49 2.61 -5.29 11.17
CA GLY A 49 3.90 -5.14 10.51
C GLY A 49 4.53 -3.75 10.64
N LEU A 50 4.19 -3.03 11.71
CA LEU A 50 5.01 -1.94 12.19
C LEU A 50 5.78 -2.40 13.42
N SER A 51 6.92 -1.77 13.67
CA SER A 51 7.68 -1.99 14.90
C SER A 51 6.93 -1.37 16.07
N ASP A 52 7.09 -1.93 17.26
CA ASP A 52 6.42 -1.45 18.49
C ASP A 52 6.80 0.01 18.84
N CYS A 53 7.91 0.53 18.30
CA CYS A 53 8.31 1.92 18.48
C CYS A 53 7.55 2.93 17.60
N VAL A 54 6.63 2.46 16.75
CA VAL A 54 5.84 3.31 15.86
C VAL A 54 4.36 3.08 16.09
N ASP A 55 3.62 4.17 16.36
CA ASP A 55 2.18 4.12 16.49
C ASP A 55 1.55 3.65 15.17
N PRO A 56 0.82 2.52 15.14
CA PRO A 56 0.26 2.01 13.92
C PRO A 56 -0.87 2.92 13.43
N PRO A 57 -1.06 3.07 12.10
CA PRO A 57 -2.16 3.85 11.57
C PRO A 57 -3.49 3.15 11.90
N ASN A 58 -4.08 3.54 13.02
CA ASN A 58 -5.22 2.86 13.62
C ASN A 58 -6.58 3.35 13.09
N ARG A 59 -6.56 4.25 12.11
CA ARG A 59 -7.77 4.84 11.50
C ARG A 59 -7.61 4.98 9.99
N ARG A 60 -8.59 4.50 9.22
CA ARG A 60 -8.71 4.72 7.77
C ARG A 60 -9.64 5.90 7.52
N ARG A 61 -9.10 6.93 6.86
CA ARG A 61 -9.87 8.10 6.40
C ARG A 61 -10.94 7.65 5.41
N SER A 62 -12.16 8.10 5.64
CA SER A 62 -13.34 7.82 4.80
C SER A 62 -14.39 8.88 5.07
N PHE A 63 -15.35 9.00 4.17
CA PHE A 63 -16.41 9.99 4.21
C PHE A 63 -17.77 9.37 3.96
N CYS A 64 -18.83 10.02 4.46
CA CYS A 64 -20.22 9.73 4.15
C CYS A 64 -20.84 10.96 3.48
N CYS A 65 -21.55 10.76 2.38
CA CYS A 65 -22.31 11.82 1.75
C CYS A 65 -23.51 12.22 2.63
N GLU A 66 -23.72 13.52 2.79
CA GLU A 66 -24.88 14.07 3.49
C GLU A 66 -26.19 13.62 2.83
N THR A 67 -26.28 13.75 1.50
CA THR A 67 -27.50 13.51 0.72
C THR A 67 -27.78 12.03 0.48
N CYS A 68 -26.90 11.32 -0.24
CA CYS A 68 -27.17 9.94 -0.66
C CYS A 68 -26.67 8.88 0.34
N ARG A 69 -26.04 9.30 1.45
CA ARG A 69 -25.47 8.42 2.49
C ARG A 69 -24.42 7.40 2.01
N ARG A 70 -24.00 7.47 0.74
CA ARG A 70 -22.94 6.61 0.20
C ARG A 70 -21.59 6.98 0.79
N ARG A 71 -20.75 5.97 1.00
CA ARG A 71 -19.36 6.18 1.45
C ARG A 71 -18.44 6.54 0.30
N THR A 72 -17.52 7.44 0.57
CA THR A 72 -16.37 7.75 -0.29
C THR A 72 -15.11 7.50 0.52
N THR A 73 -14.37 6.45 0.17
CA THR A 73 -13.11 6.13 0.84
C THR A 73 -11.96 6.49 -0.10
N PRO A 74 -11.18 7.54 0.19
CA PRO A 74 -10.05 7.91 -0.66
C PRO A 74 -9.01 6.79 -0.76
N ALA A 75 -8.22 6.83 -1.82
CA ALA A 75 -7.00 6.03 -1.95
C ALA A 75 -6.08 6.23 -0.73
N SER A 76 -5.23 5.24 -0.44
CA SER A 76 -4.29 5.32 0.68
C SER A 76 -2.97 4.66 0.34
N VAL A 77 -1.88 5.28 0.80
CA VAL A 77 -0.52 4.73 0.74
C VAL A 77 -0.17 3.88 1.95
N ARG A 78 -0.95 3.97 3.05
CA ARG A 78 -0.74 3.15 4.26
C ARG A 78 -1.56 1.87 4.26
N PHE A 79 -2.73 1.87 3.62
CA PHE A 79 -3.69 0.77 3.66
C PHE A 79 -3.98 0.14 2.29
N MET A 80 -3.55 -1.11 2.13
CA MET A 80 -3.75 -1.89 0.91
C MET A 80 -5.10 -2.64 0.93
N GLY A 81 -6.18 -1.90 0.67
CA GLY A 81 -7.56 -2.41 0.70
C GLY A 81 -7.96 -2.97 2.07
N ARG A 82 -8.44 -4.21 2.10
CA ARG A 82 -8.88 -4.94 3.32
C ARG A 82 -7.74 -5.68 4.03
N ARG A 83 -6.50 -5.59 3.54
CA ARG A 83 -5.36 -6.29 4.17
C ARG A 83 -5.11 -5.78 5.58
N VAL A 84 -4.73 -6.71 6.46
CA VAL A 84 -4.41 -6.42 7.87
C VAL A 84 -2.94 -6.04 8.06
N TYR A 85 -2.14 -5.92 7.00
CA TYR A 85 -0.76 -5.46 7.06
C TYR A 85 -0.66 -4.08 6.41
N THR A 86 0.29 -3.26 6.84
CA THR A 86 0.59 -1.99 6.18
C THR A 86 1.03 -2.23 4.75
N ALA A 87 0.73 -1.28 3.86
CA ALA A 87 1.16 -1.38 2.47
C ALA A 87 2.70 -1.43 2.36
N THR A 88 3.41 -0.70 3.22
CA THR A 88 4.87 -0.74 3.41
C THR A 88 5.40 -2.17 3.49
N ILE A 89 4.87 -2.99 4.41
CA ILE A 89 5.31 -4.38 4.58
C ILE A 89 4.95 -5.26 3.42
N VAL A 90 3.72 -5.12 2.91
CA VAL A 90 3.26 -5.97 1.81
C VAL A 90 4.14 -5.77 0.57
N VAL A 91 4.61 -4.54 0.32
CA VAL A 91 5.54 -4.26 -0.78
C VAL A 91 6.95 -4.74 -0.44
N LEU A 92 7.53 -4.28 0.67
CA LEU A 92 8.94 -4.57 1.00
C LEU A 92 9.21 -6.06 1.18
N VAL A 93 8.42 -6.75 2.01
CA VAL A 93 8.65 -8.16 2.33
C VAL A 93 8.38 -9.05 1.10
N SER A 94 7.43 -8.67 0.24
CA SER A 94 7.20 -9.38 -1.01
C SER A 94 8.34 -9.21 -2.02
N ALA A 95 8.98 -8.03 -2.03
CA ALA A 95 10.10 -7.70 -2.90
C ALA A 95 11.44 -8.28 -2.44
N MET A 96 11.55 -8.70 -1.18
CA MET A 96 12.72 -9.47 -0.74
C MET A 96 12.83 -10.76 -1.55
N ASP A 97 14.05 -11.19 -1.82
CA ASP A 97 14.34 -12.25 -2.79
C ASP A 97 13.89 -13.67 -2.33
N GLU A 98 13.73 -14.59 -3.29
CA GLU A 98 13.43 -16.02 -3.09
C GLU A 98 14.65 -16.95 -3.24
N GLY A 99 15.86 -16.45 -3.56
CA GLY A 99 16.91 -17.30 -4.14
C GLY A 99 18.32 -17.27 -3.52
N VAL A 100 18.69 -18.41 -2.92
CA VAL A 100 19.97 -19.18 -3.02
C VAL A 100 21.33 -18.53 -2.67
N THR A 101 21.51 -17.21 -2.63
CA THR A 101 22.81 -16.58 -2.29
C THR A 101 22.72 -15.67 -1.06
N ASN A 102 23.11 -16.22 0.10
CA ASN A 102 23.61 -15.56 1.31
C ASN A 102 22.83 -14.48 2.09
N ARG A 103 21.56 -14.20 1.79
CA ARG A 103 20.62 -13.67 2.81
C ARG A 103 19.26 -14.34 2.64
N ARG A 104 19.10 -15.53 3.22
CA ARG A 104 17.78 -16.12 3.42
C ARG A 104 16.96 -15.08 4.18
N ILE A 105 15.76 -14.78 3.68
CA ILE A 105 14.74 -14.16 4.53
C ILE A 105 14.56 -15.09 5.71
N ASP A 106 14.95 -14.65 6.90
CA ASP A 106 14.71 -15.40 8.11
C ASP A 106 13.20 -15.34 8.39
N ILE A 107 12.53 -16.46 8.09
CA ILE A 107 11.09 -16.59 8.28
C ILE A 107 10.73 -16.51 9.77
N ASP A 108 11.62 -16.96 10.65
CA ASP A 108 11.41 -16.89 12.09
C ASP A 108 11.56 -15.45 12.58
N GLU A 109 12.52 -14.70 12.04
CA GLU A 109 12.64 -13.26 12.27
C GLU A 109 11.40 -12.50 11.77
N LEU A 110 10.95 -12.74 10.54
CA LEU A 110 9.73 -12.10 10.00
C LEU A 110 8.49 -12.43 10.82
N ARG A 111 8.40 -13.67 11.31
CA ARG A 111 7.29 -14.10 12.16
C ARG A 111 7.36 -13.42 13.53
N GLY A 112 8.54 -13.39 14.15
CA GLY A 112 8.74 -12.83 15.48
C GLY A 112 8.58 -11.30 15.51
N THR A 113 9.10 -10.62 14.50
CA THR A 113 9.13 -9.14 14.47
C THR A 113 7.89 -8.53 13.78
N LEU A 114 7.38 -9.15 12.71
CA LEU A 114 6.32 -8.57 11.88
C LEU A 114 5.03 -9.39 11.86
N GLY A 115 5.03 -10.58 12.48
CA GLY A 115 3.91 -11.53 12.42
C GLY A 115 3.70 -12.14 11.03
N VAL A 116 4.64 -11.97 10.09
CA VAL A 116 4.48 -12.41 8.70
C VAL A 116 4.86 -13.88 8.58
N HIS A 117 3.86 -14.73 8.37
CA HIS A 117 4.09 -16.16 8.11
C HIS A 117 4.51 -16.44 6.67
N ARG A 118 5.29 -17.52 6.45
CA ARG A 118 5.70 -18.00 5.12
C ARG A 118 4.53 -18.12 4.13
N ARG A 119 3.39 -18.68 4.56
CA ARG A 119 2.18 -18.81 3.72
C ARG A 119 1.61 -17.44 3.31
N THR A 120 1.68 -16.45 4.20
CA THR A 120 1.23 -15.07 3.92
C THR A 120 2.12 -14.44 2.83
N LEU A 121 3.44 -14.60 2.96
CA LEU A 121 4.40 -14.11 1.98
C LEU A 121 4.21 -14.76 0.60
N GLN A 122 4.11 -16.09 0.55
CA GLN A 122 3.84 -16.82 -0.69
C GLN A 122 2.54 -16.37 -1.37
N ARG A 123 1.49 -16.13 -0.57
CA ARG A 123 0.22 -15.62 -1.10
C ARG A 123 0.36 -14.20 -1.66
N TRP A 124 1.14 -13.32 -1.03
CA TRP A 124 1.37 -11.98 -1.56
C TRP A 124 2.18 -12.01 -2.85
N ARG A 125 3.27 -12.77 -2.91
CA ARG A 125 4.06 -12.93 -4.14
C ARG A 125 3.23 -13.52 -5.28
N ARG A 126 2.44 -14.56 -5.01
CA ARG A 126 1.49 -15.08 -6.00
C ARG A 126 0.51 -14.01 -6.45
N TRP A 127 -0.09 -13.25 -5.54
CA TRP A 127 -1.01 -12.17 -5.89
C TRP A 127 -0.35 -11.12 -6.79
N TRP A 128 0.90 -10.72 -6.50
CA TRP A 128 1.67 -9.79 -7.33
C TRP A 128 1.89 -10.29 -8.77
N ARG A 129 2.24 -11.57 -8.92
CA ARG A 129 2.57 -12.18 -10.21
C ARG A 129 1.35 -12.63 -11.04
N THR A 130 0.16 -12.66 -10.43
CA THR A 130 -1.06 -13.20 -11.06
C THR A 130 -2.20 -12.19 -11.07
N VAL A 131 -2.78 -11.91 -9.90
CA VAL A 131 -3.96 -11.06 -9.76
C VAL A 131 -3.64 -9.61 -10.09
N PHE A 132 -2.54 -9.06 -9.54
CA PHE A 132 -2.14 -7.68 -9.78
C PHE A 132 -1.90 -7.41 -11.27
N THR A 133 -1.15 -8.30 -11.94
CA THR A 133 -0.85 -8.18 -13.37
C THR A 133 -2.06 -8.36 -14.27
N ALA A 134 -3.13 -8.99 -13.79
CA ALA A 134 -4.40 -9.11 -14.51
C ALA A 134 -5.35 -7.93 -14.28
N THR A 135 -5.02 -6.98 -13.41
CA THR A 135 -5.92 -5.85 -13.13
C THR A 135 -5.94 -4.85 -14.29
N PRO A 136 -7.11 -4.22 -14.58
CA PRO A 136 -7.19 -3.09 -15.51
C PRO A 136 -6.32 -1.90 -15.08
N PHE A 137 -6.09 -1.76 -13.78
CA PHE A 137 -5.15 -0.78 -13.26
C PHE A 137 -3.74 -1.02 -13.81
N TRP A 138 -3.22 -2.25 -13.71
CA TRP A 138 -1.87 -2.57 -14.17
C TRP A 138 -1.70 -2.42 -15.68
N SER A 139 -2.71 -2.81 -16.48
CA SER A 139 -2.61 -2.70 -17.94
C SER A 139 -2.39 -1.27 -18.42
N VAL A 140 -2.99 -0.29 -17.74
CA VAL A 140 -2.80 1.14 -18.01
C VAL A 140 -1.55 1.67 -17.32
N ALA A 141 -1.43 1.48 -16.00
CA ALA A 141 -0.40 2.13 -15.20
C ALA A 141 1.03 1.67 -15.54
N ARG A 142 1.20 0.45 -16.07
CA ARG A 142 2.53 -0.03 -16.49
C ARG A 142 3.09 0.71 -17.70
N ALA A 143 2.26 1.41 -18.48
CA ALA A 143 2.72 2.15 -19.66
C ALA A 143 3.63 3.33 -19.27
N ASP A 144 3.46 3.86 -18.06
CA ASP A 144 4.28 4.94 -17.50
C ASP A 144 5.63 4.44 -16.94
N LEU A 145 5.87 3.13 -16.94
CA LEU A 145 7.07 2.50 -16.40
C LEU A 145 7.95 1.98 -17.54
N MET A 146 8.92 2.80 -17.96
CA MET A 146 9.88 2.44 -19.01
C MET A 146 11.29 2.23 -18.45
N PRO A 147 11.94 1.07 -18.69
CA PRO A 147 11.39 -0.13 -19.35
C PRO A 147 10.35 -0.86 -18.45
N PRO A 148 9.43 -1.64 -19.06
CA PRO A 148 8.39 -2.35 -18.31
C PRO A 148 8.97 -3.27 -17.24
N PRO A 149 8.41 -3.33 -16.02
CA PRO A 149 8.85 -4.27 -14.99
C PRO A 149 8.67 -5.73 -15.42
N ASP A 150 9.65 -6.58 -15.09
CA ASP A 150 9.51 -8.04 -15.20
C ASP A 150 8.41 -8.53 -14.25
N THR A 151 7.34 -9.09 -14.81
CA THR A 151 6.17 -9.56 -14.06
C THR A 151 6.48 -10.76 -13.17
N THR A 152 7.50 -11.55 -13.51
CA THR A 152 7.92 -12.72 -12.72
C THR A 152 8.69 -12.31 -11.46
N ALA A 153 9.35 -11.16 -11.51
CA ALA A 153 10.11 -10.57 -10.40
C ALA A 153 9.30 -9.56 -9.55
N LEU A 154 7.98 -9.45 -9.75
CA LEU A 154 7.15 -8.53 -8.96
C LEU A 154 7.07 -8.94 -7.47
N PRO A 155 7.07 -7.98 -6.54
CA PRO A 155 7.11 -6.52 -6.76
C PRO A 155 8.52 -5.89 -6.78
N ALA A 156 9.61 -6.68 -6.74
CA ALA A 156 10.97 -6.14 -6.73
C ALA A 156 11.27 -5.32 -7.99
N SER A 157 10.97 -5.87 -9.18
CA SER A 157 11.14 -5.20 -10.47
C SER A 157 10.35 -3.88 -10.60
N LEU A 158 9.22 -3.77 -9.90
CA LEU A 158 8.43 -2.54 -9.82
C LEU A 158 9.11 -1.48 -8.95
N LEU A 159 9.64 -1.87 -7.78
CA LEU A 159 10.36 -0.95 -6.90
C LEU A 159 11.60 -0.35 -7.57
N GLU A 160 12.27 -1.13 -8.41
CA GLU A 160 13.44 -0.68 -9.18
C GLU A 160 13.12 0.43 -10.20
N ARG A 161 11.85 0.63 -10.56
CA ARG A 161 11.47 1.70 -11.51
C ARG A 161 11.45 3.08 -10.88
N PHE A 162 11.41 3.15 -9.56
CA PHE A 162 11.34 4.41 -8.83
C PHE A 162 12.75 4.91 -8.52
N VAL A 163 13.01 6.19 -8.79
CA VAL A 163 14.35 6.78 -8.63
C VAL A 163 14.39 7.68 -7.40
N GLY A 164 15.46 7.55 -6.63
CA GLY A 164 15.71 8.39 -5.46
C GLY A 164 16.87 7.85 -4.63
N PRO A 165 17.58 8.73 -3.89
CA PRO A 165 18.74 8.33 -3.09
C PRO A 165 18.36 7.38 -1.95
N GLU A 166 17.19 7.59 -1.35
CA GLU A 166 16.72 6.80 -0.21
C GLU A 166 15.72 5.71 -0.61
N ALA A 167 15.83 4.54 0.02
CA ALA A 167 14.89 3.44 -0.18
C ALA A 167 13.45 3.81 0.28
N SER A 168 13.32 4.61 1.34
CA SER A 168 12.06 5.18 1.83
C SER A 168 11.36 6.00 0.73
N MET A 169 12.10 6.84 0.01
CA MET A 169 11.57 7.67 -1.06
C MET A 169 11.06 6.83 -2.23
N ARG A 170 11.85 5.86 -2.71
CA ARG A 170 11.43 4.93 -3.77
C ARG A 170 10.19 4.14 -3.36
N LEU A 171 10.15 3.67 -2.11
CA LEU A 171 8.99 2.98 -1.57
C LEU A 171 7.76 3.89 -1.52
N ALA A 172 7.88 5.13 -1.06
CA ALA A 172 6.75 6.07 -1.04
C ALA A 172 6.23 6.39 -2.45
N GLN A 173 7.10 6.50 -3.45
CA GLN A 173 6.69 6.65 -4.85
C GLN A 173 5.93 5.40 -5.34
N CYS A 174 6.43 4.20 -5.04
CA CYS A 174 5.74 2.94 -5.34
C CYS A 174 4.37 2.85 -4.66
N LEU A 175 4.28 3.20 -3.37
CA LEU A 175 3.01 3.22 -2.64
C LEU A 175 2.02 4.23 -3.24
N ARG A 176 2.48 5.41 -3.66
CA ARG A 176 1.65 6.39 -4.38
C ARG A 176 1.15 5.84 -5.72
N PHE A 177 2.01 5.17 -6.48
CA PHE A 177 1.63 4.50 -7.73
C PHE A 177 0.53 3.46 -7.50
N LEU A 178 0.63 2.67 -6.43
CA LEU A 178 -0.33 1.61 -6.09
C LEU A 178 -1.63 2.12 -5.45
N ALA A 179 -1.63 3.33 -4.88
CA ALA A 179 -2.76 3.84 -4.09
C ALA A 179 -4.13 3.81 -4.82
N PRO A 180 -4.23 4.14 -6.13
CA PRO A 180 -5.51 4.09 -6.86
C PRO A 180 -6.17 2.70 -6.88
N LEU A 181 -5.37 1.63 -6.81
CA LEU A 181 -5.87 0.25 -6.78
C LEU A 181 -6.74 -0.04 -5.54
N TYR A 182 -6.63 0.77 -4.49
CA TYR A 182 -7.35 0.60 -3.21
C TYR A 182 -8.21 1.81 -2.84
N GLY A 183 -8.52 2.64 -3.83
CA GLY A 183 -9.44 3.76 -3.74
C GLY A 183 -10.84 3.42 -4.26
N PRO A 184 -11.73 4.42 -4.43
CA PRO A 184 -13.14 4.24 -4.78
C PRO A 184 -13.38 3.46 -6.08
N HIS A 185 -12.39 3.46 -6.98
CA HIS A 185 -12.46 2.81 -8.30
C HIS A 185 -11.76 1.44 -8.36
N GLY A 186 -10.95 1.10 -7.34
CA GLY A 186 -10.12 -0.11 -7.33
C GLY A 186 -10.78 -1.35 -6.71
N ASP A 187 -11.86 -1.17 -5.95
CA ASP A 187 -12.59 -2.26 -5.26
C ASP A 187 -13.38 -3.20 -6.20
N ARG A 188 -13.29 -3.03 -7.53
CA ARG A 188 -13.94 -3.91 -8.52
C ARG A 188 -13.07 -5.10 -8.97
N ALA A 189 -11.81 -5.19 -8.55
CA ALA A 189 -10.83 -6.16 -9.07
C ALA A 189 -10.22 -7.11 -8.01
N CYS A 190 -10.80 -7.22 -6.82
CA CYS A 190 -10.32 -8.08 -5.74
C CYS A 190 -11.44 -8.93 -5.16
#